data_AF-Q8T847-F1
#
_entry.id   AF-Q8T847-F1
#
_cell.length_a   1.000
_cell.length_b   1.000
_cell.length_c   1.000
_cell.angle_alpha   90.00
_cell.angle_beta   90.00
_cell.angle_gamma   90.00
#
_symmetry.space_group_name_H-M   'P 1'
#
loop_
_entity.id
_entity.type
_entity.pdbx_description
1 polymer ?
#
loop_
_entity_poly.entity_id
_entity_poly.type
_entity_poly.pdbx_seq_one_letter_code
_entity_poly.pdbx_strand_id
1 'polypeptide(L)'
;MDTGQDQHHHHQHHHHSKNDENEIKKDKLLKDDLNKNNDNNNKEEHRNKDNHNKSPEQHEKSEDRHKSERSEEKSEVKKSEEHSSVVEINQNHHDKPEGDQDEQDNLDKDENDEQNQSSSSKSNENESKQQQQEFQEHEFQRIPIIDWSTENTKQWIQCKKSIGTQNDKDSDTSDFENRNGVSLLEISKSKDTFKSYAGESKHDRAFASLLYDDLKEKVEILSKQKLKKDIVNRVAIIRILKKKYMIKHDLVFGSGLRVGRDLILTSSHLMNGIKEGGSTLIEVGFDGQWFKSTILDVSSTEESNTDCALLQIKDLQDKFTVETYPIATKGYELLKDVICCSFPYTRLPMVSPSDHKNFSTVVPPEPSLYYGHISHFNDDTLEISLSGDPGVCKGGLIFNLHCGELCAIIKKQPNSQQSVSGNVLFCTRYQTISAWVNTALKKLQQPPLWE
;
A
#
# COMPACT_ATOMS: atom_id res chain seq x y z
N MET A 1 9.71 55.65 29.93
CA MET A 1 8.30 56.06 29.82
C MET A 1 7.59 54.90 29.13
N ASP A 2 7.42 53.74 29.76
CA ASP A 2 6.72 53.39 31.02
C ASP A 2 5.19 53.54 30.85
N THR A 3 4.53 52.49 30.32
CA THR A 3 3.78 51.38 30.98
C THR A 3 2.32 51.73 31.29
N GLY A 4 1.44 50.75 31.07
CA GLY A 4 0.00 50.82 31.35
C GLY A 4 -0.70 49.50 30.99
N GLN A 5 -0.58 48.52 31.90
CA GLN A 5 -1.43 47.34 31.97
C GLN A 5 -2.77 47.70 32.62
N ASP A 6 -3.83 46.97 32.29
CA ASP A 6 -4.89 46.66 33.26
C ASP A 6 -5.43 45.24 33.04
N GLN A 7 -5.55 44.52 34.16
CA GLN A 7 -6.02 43.15 34.32
C GLN A 7 -7.55 43.13 34.49
N HIS A 8 -8.21 41.97 34.28
CA HIS A 8 -9.15 41.45 35.29
C HIS A 8 -9.59 39.99 35.04
N HIS A 9 -9.51 39.24 36.14
CA HIS A 9 -10.36 38.14 36.62
C HIS A 9 -10.09 36.65 36.31
N HIS A 10 -9.56 36.06 37.40
CA HIS A 10 -9.37 34.69 37.84
C HIS A 10 -10.67 34.08 38.40
N HIS A 11 -10.92 32.77 38.22
CA HIS A 11 -11.60 31.89 39.18
C HIS A 11 -11.15 30.43 38.98
N GLN A 12 -10.45 29.88 39.98
CA GLN A 12 -10.20 28.45 40.19
C GLN A 12 -11.06 27.98 41.37
N HIS A 13 -11.59 26.76 41.28
CA HIS A 13 -12.11 26.00 42.43
C HIS A 13 -11.36 24.67 42.55
N HIS A 14 -10.69 24.49 43.68
CA HIS A 14 -10.15 23.25 44.23
C HIS A 14 -11.16 22.60 45.19
N HIS A 15 -11.26 21.26 45.18
CA HIS A 15 -11.48 20.39 46.36
C HIS A 15 -11.06 18.96 45.95
N HIS A 16 -9.95 18.42 46.45
CA HIS A 16 -9.74 17.66 47.71
C HIS A 16 -10.23 16.20 47.72
N SER A 17 -9.29 15.30 47.38
CA SER A 17 -8.81 14.11 48.13
C SER A 17 -9.78 13.33 49.04
N LYS A 18 -9.85 12.00 48.84
CA LYS A 18 -9.52 10.98 49.85
C LYS A 18 -9.41 9.57 49.26
N ASN A 19 -8.35 8.87 49.68
CA ASN A 19 -8.07 7.44 49.55
C ASN A 19 -9.19 6.58 50.17
N ASP A 20 -9.33 5.33 49.72
CA ASP A 20 -9.44 4.17 50.61
C ASP A 20 -9.12 2.87 49.85
N GLU A 21 -8.05 2.21 50.29
CA GLU A 21 -7.73 0.80 50.06
C GLU A 21 -8.67 -0.07 50.90
N ASN A 22 -9.05 -1.27 50.42
CA ASN A 22 -9.27 -2.42 51.30
C ASN A 22 -9.34 -3.75 50.51
N GLU A 23 -8.33 -4.59 50.73
CA GLU A 23 -8.32 -6.04 50.55
C GLU A 23 -9.35 -6.71 51.48
N ILE A 24 -10.10 -7.72 51.02
CA ILE A 24 -10.50 -8.87 51.85
C ILE A 24 -10.51 -10.17 51.02
N LYS A 25 -9.62 -11.09 51.41
CA LYS A 25 -9.56 -12.53 51.08
C LYS A 25 -10.59 -13.33 51.90
N LYS A 26 -11.05 -14.48 51.36
CA LYS A 26 -11.48 -15.76 52.01
C LYS A 26 -12.63 -16.41 51.21
N ASP A 27 -12.81 -17.71 51.06
CA ASP A 27 -12.08 -18.95 51.37
C ASP A 27 -12.94 -20.12 50.81
N LYS A 28 -12.29 -21.25 50.47
CA LYS A 28 -12.76 -22.67 50.62
C LYS A 28 -13.88 -23.22 49.71
N LEU A 29 -13.63 -24.24 48.86
CA LEU A 29 -13.30 -25.69 49.07
C LEU A 29 -14.55 -26.61 49.08
N LEU A 30 -14.62 -27.55 48.12
CA LEU A 30 -15.16 -28.94 48.14
C LEU A 30 -15.42 -29.35 46.66
N LYS A 31 -14.62 -30.18 45.96
CA LYS A 31 -14.30 -31.63 46.04
C LYS A 31 -15.47 -32.60 45.82
N ASP A 32 -15.15 -33.62 45.01
CA ASP A 32 -15.78 -34.95 44.83
C ASP A 32 -16.98 -34.96 43.84
N ASP A 33 -17.16 -35.87 42.88
CA ASP A 33 -16.73 -37.27 42.78
C ASP A 33 -17.09 -37.91 41.40
N LEU A 34 -16.32 -38.93 40.97
CA LEU A 34 -16.75 -40.21 40.29
C LEU A 34 -17.37 -40.17 38.86
N ASN A 35 -17.24 -41.12 37.92
CA ASN A 35 -16.52 -42.40 37.77
C ASN A 35 -16.62 -42.88 36.30
N LYS A 36 -15.54 -43.50 35.80
CA LYS A 36 -15.39 -44.74 34.98
C LYS A 36 -16.49 -45.30 34.05
N ASN A 37 -16.06 -45.70 32.84
CA ASN A 37 -16.22 -47.02 32.16
C ASN A 37 -15.96 -46.86 30.63
N ASN A 38 -15.38 -47.76 29.82
CA ASN A 38 -14.73 -49.07 29.95
C ASN A 38 -14.18 -49.48 28.55
N ASP A 39 -13.31 -50.51 28.52
CA ASP A 39 -13.05 -51.48 27.42
C ASP A 39 -12.20 -51.10 26.18
N ASN A 40 -11.40 -51.99 25.56
CA ASN A 40 -10.58 -53.16 25.92
C ASN A 40 -9.94 -53.71 24.61
N ASN A 41 -8.79 -54.38 24.74
CA ASN A 41 -8.29 -55.55 23.96
C ASN A 41 -7.41 -55.48 22.68
N ASN A 42 -6.22 -56.08 22.86
CA ASN A 42 -5.54 -57.17 22.09
C ASN A 42 -4.68 -56.84 20.85
N LYS A 43 -3.35 -57.07 20.93
CA LYS A 43 -2.52 -58.26 20.51
C LYS A 43 -1.80 -57.90 19.19
N GLU A 44 -0.54 -58.23 18.89
CA GLU A 44 0.28 -59.44 19.09
C GLU A 44 1.75 -59.12 18.68
N GLU A 45 2.73 -59.80 19.29
CA GLU A 45 3.95 -60.45 18.72
C GLU A 45 4.82 -59.74 17.64
N HIS A 46 6.15 -59.88 17.50
CA HIS A 46 7.18 -60.78 18.02
C HIS A 46 8.59 -60.25 17.61
N ARG A 47 9.57 -60.37 18.54
CA ARG A 47 10.96 -60.87 18.39
C ARG A 47 12.06 -60.21 17.50
N ASN A 48 13.23 -60.18 18.16
CA ASN A 48 14.63 -60.34 17.70
C ASN A 48 15.34 -59.13 17.10
N LYS A 49 16.66 -58.95 17.24
CA LYS A 49 17.72 -59.23 18.24
C LYS A 49 19.01 -58.69 17.57
N ASP A 50 19.99 -58.35 18.40
CA ASP A 50 21.43 -58.30 18.08
C ASP A 50 22.04 -57.02 17.47
N ASN A 51 22.62 -56.25 18.41
CA ASN A 51 24.07 -56.04 18.61
C ASN A 51 24.93 -55.14 17.70
N HIS A 52 25.75 -54.38 18.44
CA HIS A 52 27.09 -53.82 18.16
C HIS A 52 27.18 -52.54 17.34
N ASN A 53 28.14 -51.63 17.55
CA ASN A 53 28.92 -51.14 18.68
C ASN A 53 29.78 -50.01 18.06
N LYS A 54 29.96 -48.89 18.77
CA LYS A 54 31.10 -47.94 18.71
C LYS A 54 31.44 -47.15 17.42
N SER A 55 31.09 -45.86 17.52
CA SER A 55 31.76 -44.58 17.15
C SER A 55 33.32 -44.53 17.12
N PRO A 56 33.97 -43.40 16.74
CA PRO A 56 34.16 -42.86 15.38
C PRO A 56 35.65 -42.41 15.14
N GLU A 57 35.87 -41.51 14.15
CA GLU A 57 37.08 -40.75 13.79
C GLU A 57 37.98 -41.34 12.68
N GLN A 58 38.03 -40.61 11.55
CA GLN A 58 39.15 -40.65 10.62
C GLN A 58 39.62 -39.24 10.26
N HIS A 59 40.94 -39.18 10.22
CA HIS A 59 41.87 -38.10 9.96
C HIS A 59 42.02 -37.74 8.47
N GLU A 60 42.52 -36.53 8.25
CA GLU A 60 43.56 -36.12 7.28
C GLU A 60 43.28 -35.83 5.79
N LYS A 61 43.52 -34.53 5.49
CA LYS A 61 44.46 -33.94 4.49
C LYS A 61 44.34 -34.32 3.01
N SER A 62 44.18 -33.28 2.18
CA SER A 62 45.14 -32.98 1.09
C SER A 62 44.98 -31.52 0.62
N GLU A 63 46.12 -30.84 0.53
CA GLU A 63 46.34 -29.53 -0.10
C GLU A 63 46.48 -29.73 -1.62
N ASP A 64 46.08 -28.74 -2.46
CA ASP A 64 47.00 -28.15 -3.44
C ASP A 64 46.43 -26.95 -4.25
N ARG A 65 47.18 -25.84 -4.13
CA ARG A 65 47.63 -24.78 -5.07
C ARG A 65 46.97 -24.57 -6.46
N HIS A 66 46.70 -23.29 -6.79
CA HIS A 66 47.26 -22.48 -7.91
C HIS A 66 46.44 -21.18 -8.10
N LYS A 67 46.91 -19.98 -7.67
CA LYS A 67 47.61 -18.92 -8.45
C LYS A 67 47.03 -18.58 -9.85
N SER A 68 46.48 -17.36 -10.01
CA SER A 68 46.86 -16.40 -11.07
C SER A 68 46.09 -15.07 -10.94
N GLU A 69 46.84 -13.98 -10.87
CA GLU A 69 46.45 -12.57 -11.04
C GLU A 69 46.10 -12.27 -12.51
N ARG A 70 45.26 -11.25 -12.81
CA ARG A 70 45.60 -10.08 -13.68
C ARG A 70 44.43 -9.12 -13.99
N SER A 71 44.73 -7.81 -13.87
CA SER A 71 44.35 -6.63 -14.70
C SER A 71 42.88 -6.36 -15.06
N GLU A 72 42.29 -5.25 -14.59
CA GLU A 72 42.29 -3.90 -15.21
C GLU A 72 41.69 -3.85 -16.63
N GLU A 73 40.52 -3.22 -16.79
CA GLU A 73 40.34 -2.12 -17.76
C GLU A 73 39.00 -1.39 -17.60
N LYS A 74 39.07 -0.07 -17.73
CA LYS A 74 37.97 0.90 -17.80
C LYS A 74 37.34 0.88 -19.19
N SER A 75 36.04 1.14 -19.30
CA SER A 75 35.51 1.92 -20.43
C SER A 75 34.19 2.61 -20.07
N GLU A 76 34.19 3.94 -20.24
CA GLU A 76 33.02 4.80 -20.36
C GLU A 76 32.34 4.57 -21.71
N VAL A 77 31.01 4.44 -21.76
CA VAL A 77 30.22 4.71 -22.97
C VAL A 77 28.88 5.38 -22.63
N LYS A 78 28.84 6.67 -22.95
CA LYS A 78 27.82 7.47 -23.66
C LYS A 78 26.32 7.28 -23.36
N LYS A 79 25.70 8.42 -23.05
CA LYS A 79 24.31 8.82 -23.32
C LYS A 79 23.86 8.48 -24.76
N SER A 80 22.61 8.05 -24.88
CA SER A 80 21.74 8.33 -26.03
C SER A 80 20.28 8.39 -25.56
N GLU A 81 19.64 9.51 -25.84
CA GLU A 81 18.19 9.73 -25.83
C GLU A 81 17.57 8.94 -26.99
N GLU A 82 16.49 8.21 -26.76
CA GLU A 82 15.53 7.86 -27.82
C GLU A 82 14.09 7.97 -27.31
N HIS A 83 13.33 8.76 -28.06
CA HIS A 83 11.87 8.87 -28.07
C HIS A 83 11.22 7.59 -28.62
N SER A 84 9.87 7.58 -28.58
CA SER A 84 8.94 6.69 -29.29
C SER A 84 8.51 5.47 -28.46
N SER A 85 7.25 5.08 -28.33
CA SER A 85 6.03 5.36 -29.09
C SER A 85 4.80 5.08 -28.22
N VAL A 86 3.75 5.87 -28.47
CA VAL A 86 2.36 5.64 -28.05
C VAL A 86 1.85 4.30 -28.59
N VAL A 87 1.12 3.54 -27.77
CA VAL A 87 0.27 2.43 -28.23
C VAL A 87 -1.15 2.68 -27.71
N GLU A 88 -2.04 2.99 -28.64
CA GLU A 88 -3.49 2.96 -28.49
C GLU A 88 -3.98 1.52 -28.35
N ILE A 89 -4.86 1.24 -27.40
CA ILE A 89 -5.76 0.08 -27.45
C ILE A 89 -7.17 0.59 -27.19
N ASN A 90 -7.90 0.80 -28.28
CA ASN A 90 -9.36 0.88 -28.34
C ASN A 90 -9.93 -0.54 -28.36
N GLN A 91 -10.81 -0.88 -27.43
CA GLN A 91 -11.84 -1.92 -27.64
C GLN A 91 -13.14 -1.49 -26.97
N ASN A 92 -14.04 -0.95 -27.80
CA ASN A 92 -15.48 -0.87 -27.54
C ASN A 92 -16.11 -2.25 -27.76
N HIS A 93 -16.91 -2.73 -26.80
CA HIS A 93 -18.03 -3.62 -27.08
C HIS A 93 -19.21 -3.21 -26.21
N HIS A 94 -20.25 -2.72 -26.88
CA HIS A 94 -21.54 -2.35 -26.31
C HIS A 94 -22.59 -3.22 -27.00
N ASP A 95 -23.12 -4.20 -26.28
CA ASP A 95 -24.25 -5.01 -26.73
C ASP A 95 -25.57 -4.36 -26.26
N LYS A 96 -26.44 -4.10 -27.24
CA LYS A 96 -27.82 -3.61 -27.11
C LYS A 96 -28.76 -4.68 -26.53
N PRO A 97 -29.85 -4.29 -25.85
CA PRO A 97 -31.11 -5.01 -25.87
C PRO A 97 -32.12 -4.35 -26.83
N GLU A 98 -32.84 -5.19 -27.58
CA GLU A 98 -33.90 -4.86 -28.54
C GLU A 98 -35.29 -4.75 -27.89
N GLY A 99 -36.15 -3.95 -28.52
CA GLY A 99 -37.61 -4.09 -28.63
C GLY A 99 -38.44 -3.49 -27.48
N ASP A 100 -39.62 -2.89 -27.69
CA ASP A 100 -40.43 -2.57 -28.88
C ASP A 100 -41.55 -1.61 -28.41
N GLN A 101 -42.30 -1.04 -29.37
CA GLN A 101 -43.65 -0.43 -29.30
C GLN A 101 -43.70 1.11 -29.20
N ASP A 102 -43.96 1.82 -30.31
CA ASP A 102 -45.29 2.13 -30.93
C ASP A 102 -45.98 3.27 -30.13
N GLU A 103 -46.47 4.41 -30.64
CA GLU A 103 -47.22 4.72 -31.86
C GLU A 103 -47.42 6.27 -31.95
N GLN A 104 -47.53 6.83 -33.18
CA GLN A 104 -48.40 7.96 -33.63
C GLN A 104 -48.26 9.37 -32.99
N ASP A 105 -48.48 10.52 -33.67
CA ASP A 105 -48.85 10.88 -35.04
C ASP A 105 -48.61 12.40 -35.26
N ASN A 106 -48.09 12.74 -36.44
CA ASN A 106 -48.40 13.86 -37.36
C ASN A 106 -48.74 15.30 -36.88
N LEU A 107 -48.06 16.29 -37.47
CA LEU A 107 -48.56 17.30 -38.46
C LEU A 107 -47.50 18.42 -38.65
N ASP A 108 -46.89 18.54 -39.84
CA ASP A 108 -47.19 19.53 -40.92
C ASP A 108 -47.08 21.00 -40.44
N LYS A 109 -46.41 21.99 -41.05
CA LYS A 109 -45.80 22.35 -42.35
C LYS A 109 -45.16 23.76 -42.07
N ASP A 110 -44.10 24.26 -42.69
CA ASP A 110 -44.05 24.80 -44.05
C ASP A 110 -42.61 25.25 -44.39
N GLU A 111 -42.29 24.99 -45.65
CA GLU A 111 -41.30 25.51 -46.60
C GLU A 111 -40.59 26.85 -46.30
N ASN A 112 -39.26 26.85 -46.49
CA ASN A 112 -38.63 27.72 -47.49
C ASN A 112 -37.20 27.26 -47.84
N ASP A 113 -37.03 26.99 -49.14
CA ASP A 113 -35.78 26.73 -49.83
C ASP A 113 -34.88 27.98 -49.89
N GLU A 114 -33.57 27.77 -49.84
CA GLU A 114 -32.63 28.07 -50.93
C GLU A 114 -31.21 28.39 -50.44
N GLN A 115 -30.26 27.72 -51.11
CA GLN A 115 -28.91 28.18 -51.43
C GLN A 115 -27.75 27.95 -50.44
N ASN A 116 -26.91 27.01 -50.88
CA ASN A 116 -25.47 27.15 -51.10
C ASN A 116 -24.48 26.96 -49.92
N GLN A 117 -23.99 25.72 -49.83
CA GLN A 117 -22.59 25.33 -50.02
C GLN A 117 -21.50 26.28 -49.44
N SER A 118 -20.99 25.97 -48.24
CA SER A 118 -19.54 25.92 -47.95
C SER A 118 -19.28 25.60 -46.46
N SER A 119 -19.07 24.33 -46.10
CA SER A 119 -18.44 24.00 -44.80
C SER A 119 -18.07 22.52 -44.71
N SER A 120 -16.86 22.15 -45.12
CA SER A 120 -16.24 20.87 -44.75
C SER A 120 -14.86 21.03 -44.11
N SER A 121 -14.47 22.25 -43.71
CA SER A 121 -13.15 22.54 -43.14
C SER A 121 -13.18 23.04 -41.69
N LYS A 122 -14.37 23.25 -41.09
CA LYS A 122 -14.52 23.79 -39.73
C LYS A 122 -14.63 22.73 -38.62
N SER A 123 -14.92 21.47 -38.95
CA SER A 123 -15.00 20.40 -37.94
C SER A 123 -13.62 19.99 -37.42
N ASN A 124 -12.60 19.95 -38.29
CA ASN A 124 -11.25 19.53 -37.91
C ASN A 124 -10.50 20.54 -37.02
N GLU A 125 -10.84 21.83 -37.09
CA GLU A 125 -10.23 22.84 -36.20
C GLU A 125 -10.69 22.70 -34.74
N ASN A 126 -11.91 22.22 -34.49
CA ASN A 126 -12.42 22.07 -33.12
C ASN A 126 -11.82 20.84 -32.43
N GLU A 127 -11.68 19.71 -33.12
CA GLU A 127 -11.04 18.51 -32.55
C GLU A 127 -9.55 18.74 -32.26
N SER A 128 -8.84 19.42 -33.17
CA SER A 128 -7.44 19.81 -32.97
C SER A 128 -7.26 20.72 -31.75
N LYS A 129 -8.16 21.69 -31.53
CA LYS A 129 -8.11 22.58 -30.36
C LYS A 129 -8.43 21.83 -29.07
N GLN A 130 -9.40 20.91 -29.07
CA GLN A 130 -9.69 20.06 -27.92
C GLN A 130 -8.52 19.16 -27.55
N GLN A 131 -7.89 18.47 -28.52
CA GLN A 131 -6.73 17.63 -28.26
C GLN A 131 -5.52 18.42 -27.75
N GLN A 132 -5.25 19.62 -28.28
CA GLN A 132 -4.19 20.50 -27.76
C GLN A 132 -4.49 20.99 -26.34
N GLN A 133 -5.76 21.25 -26.02
CA GLN A 133 -6.17 21.67 -24.68
C GLN A 133 -6.09 20.53 -23.67
N GLU A 134 -6.54 19.32 -24.02
CA GLU A 134 -6.37 18.13 -23.18
C GLU A 134 -4.89 17.82 -22.94
N PHE A 135 -4.05 18.00 -23.96
CA PHE A 135 -2.60 17.83 -23.82
C PHE A 135 -1.99 18.85 -22.83
N GLN A 136 -2.42 20.11 -22.87
CA GLN A 136 -1.95 21.12 -21.93
C GLN A 136 -2.41 20.84 -20.50
N GLU A 137 -3.66 20.42 -20.28
CA GLU A 137 -4.12 20.01 -18.95
C GLU A 137 -3.30 18.84 -18.39
N HIS A 138 -2.91 17.89 -19.25
CA HIS A 138 -2.05 16.77 -18.88
C HIS A 138 -0.64 17.16 -18.45
N GLU A 139 -0.10 18.27 -18.97
CA GLU A 139 1.26 18.71 -18.63
C GLU A 139 1.31 19.29 -17.20
N PHE A 140 0.29 20.06 -16.79
CA PHE A 140 0.18 20.58 -15.42
C PHE A 140 -0.04 19.50 -14.36
N GLN A 141 -0.52 18.32 -14.75
CA GLN A 141 -0.70 17.21 -13.81
C GLN A 141 0.62 16.58 -13.37
N ARG A 142 1.72 16.79 -14.09
CA ARG A 142 3.02 16.15 -13.80
C ARG A 142 3.93 16.96 -12.88
N ILE A 143 3.72 18.27 -12.79
CA ILE A 143 4.57 19.16 -12.01
C ILE A 143 3.99 19.25 -10.59
N PRO A 144 4.74 18.84 -9.54
CA PRO A 144 4.31 19.04 -8.17
C PRO A 144 3.99 20.51 -7.92
N ILE A 145 2.90 20.81 -7.20
CA ILE A 145 2.52 22.21 -6.95
C ILE A 145 3.66 22.98 -6.27
N ILE A 146 4.45 22.34 -5.40
CA ILE A 146 5.60 22.99 -4.77
C ILE A 146 6.66 23.47 -5.78
N ASP A 147 6.70 22.86 -6.97
CA ASP A 147 7.60 23.17 -8.08
C ASP A 147 6.95 24.08 -9.14
N TRP A 148 5.68 24.48 -8.95
CA TRP A 148 5.03 25.42 -9.87
C TRP A 148 5.72 26.78 -9.84
N SER A 149 6.30 27.14 -10.97
CA SER A 149 6.75 28.49 -11.23
C SER A 149 5.55 29.43 -11.40
N THR A 150 5.82 30.73 -11.33
CA THR A 150 4.83 31.76 -11.70
C THR A 150 4.28 31.55 -13.11
N GLU A 151 5.10 31.06 -14.03
CA GLU A 151 4.68 30.77 -15.40
C GLU A 151 3.66 29.62 -15.45
N ASN A 152 3.85 28.56 -14.65
CA ASN A 152 2.87 27.48 -14.55
C ASN A 152 1.52 27.99 -14.02
N THR A 153 1.55 28.88 -13.02
CA THR A 153 0.32 29.50 -12.48
C THR A 153 -0.42 30.31 -13.54
N LYS A 154 0.29 31.11 -14.35
CA LYS A 154 -0.31 31.88 -15.46
C LYS A 154 -0.97 30.97 -16.48
N GLN A 155 -0.25 29.95 -16.92
CA GLN A 155 -0.77 29.02 -17.93
C GLN A 155 -1.96 28.21 -17.39
N TRP A 156 -1.92 27.80 -16.12
CA TRP A 156 -3.05 27.15 -15.45
C TRP A 156 -4.30 28.04 -15.42
N ILE A 157 -4.16 29.30 -14.99
CA ILE A 157 -5.26 30.27 -14.98
C ILE A 157 -5.79 30.51 -16.39
N GLN A 158 -4.90 30.69 -17.36
CA GLN A 158 -5.26 30.88 -18.77
C GLN A 158 -6.05 29.67 -19.31
N CYS A 159 -5.63 28.45 -18.98
CA CYS A 159 -6.33 27.23 -19.33
C CYS A 159 -7.75 27.24 -18.74
N LYS A 160 -7.90 27.52 -17.45
CA LYS A 160 -9.21 27.60 -16.77
C LYS A 160 -10.12 28.69 -17.33
N LYS A 161 -9.58 29.86 -17.69
CA LYS A 161 -10.35 30.91 -18.37
C LYS A 161 -10.80 30.48 -19.76
N SER A 162 -9.97 29.74 -20.49
CA SER A 162 -10.27 29.34 -21.88
C SER A 162 -11.47 28.39 -21.99
N ILE A 163 -11.66 27.51 -21.00
CA ILE A 163 -12.76 26.54 -20.92
C ILE A 163 -13.98 27.07 -20.15
N GLY A 164 -13.83 28.20 -19.46
CA GLY A 164 -14.88 28.80 -18.65
C GLY A 164 -15.94 29.59 -19.44
N THR A 165 -16.91 30.10 -18.70
CA THR A 165 -17.93 31.04 -19.19
C THR A 165 -17.31 32.39 -19.55
N GLN A 166 -18.07 33.28 -20.20
CA GLN A 166 -17.59 34.64 -20.49
C GLN A 166 -17.18 35.40 -19.21
N ASN A 167 -17.93 35.23 -18.12
CA ASN A 167 -17.58 35.83 -16.83
C ASN A 167 -16.24 35.33 -16.28
N ASP A 168 -15.89 34.06 -16.54
CA ASP A 168 -14.62 33.48 -16.12
C ASP A 168 -13.45 34.06 -16.93
N LYS A 169 -13.67 34.26 -18.24
CA LYS A 169 -12.70 34.92 -19.14
C LYS A 169 -12.40 36.35 -18.70
N ASP A 170 -13.42 37.05 -18.21
CA ASP A 170 -13.33 38.44 -17.78
C ASP A 170 -12.95 38.61 -16.29
N SER A 171 -12.79 37.51 -15.55
CA SER A 171 -12.47 37.55 -14.12
C SER A 171 -11.05 38.09 -13.86
N ASP A 172 -10.88 38.92 -12.84
CA ASP A 172 -9.56 39.41 -12.41
C ASP A 172 -8.80 38.34 -11.63
N THR A 173 -7.63 37.98 -12.14
CA THR A 173 -6.72 36.96 -11.60
C THR A 173 -5.32 37.48 -11.33
N SER A 174 -5.11 38.79 -11.41
CA SER A 174 -3.79 39.43 -11.27
C SER A 174 -3.09 39.08 -9.95
N ASP A 175 -3.87 38.92 -8.87
CA ASP A 175 -3.39 38.51 -7.55
C ASP A 175 -2.91 37.05 -7.46
N PHE A 176 -3.35 36.18 -8.38
CA PHE A 176 -2.93 34.78 -8.45
C PHE A 176 -1.80 34.58 -9.46
N GLU A 177 -1.85 35.25 -10.61
CA GLU A 177 -0.93 35.07 -11.75
C GLU A 177 0.55 35.30 -11.40
N ASN A 178 0.82 36.08 -10.36
CA ASN A 178 2.19 36.38 -9.92
C ASN A 178 2.69 35.45 -8.80
N ARG A 179 1.90 34.45 -8.41
CA ARG A 179 2.24 33.50 -7.34
C ARG A 179 2.86 32.24 -7.91
N ASN A 180 3.89 31.74 -7.23
CA ASN A 180 4.35 30.36 -7.42
C ASN A 180 3.46 29.40 -6.60
N GLY A 181 3.67 28.10 -6.76
CA GLY A 181 2.81 27.13 -6.07
C GLY A 181 2.96 27.12 -4.55
N VAL A 182 4.13 27.44 -3.99
CA VAL A 182 4.29 27.61 -2.54
C VAL A 182 3.38 28.73 -2.02
N SER A 183 3.38 29.88 -2.69
CA SER A 183 2.52 31.02 -2.35
C SER A 183 1.04 30.72 -2.56
N LEU A 184 0.68 29.96 -3.60
CA LEU A 184 -0.71 29.49 -3.81
C LEU A 184 -1.15 28.58 -2.67
N LEU A 185 -0.31 27.62 -2.28
CA LEU A 185 -0.61 26.71 -1.17
C LEU A 185 -0.81 27.49 0.14
N GLU A 186 0.02 28.49 0.39
CA GLU A 186 -0.07 29.33 1.58
C GLU A 186 -1.41 30.06 1.69
N ILE A 187 -1.89 30.68 0.61
CA ILE A 187 -3.19 31.35 0.61
C ILE A 187 -4.36 30.36 0.54
N SER A 188 -4.14 29.15 0.03
CA SER A 188 -5.16 28.07 -0.04
C SER A 188 -5.46 27.43 1.31
N LYS A 189 -4.86 27.90 2.42
CA LYS A 189 -5.17 27.39 3.76
C LYS A 189 -6.65 27.54 4.13
N SER A 190 -7.33 28.55 3.57
CA SER A 190 -8.78 28.74 3.69
C SER A 190 -9.37 29.10 2.34
N LYS A 191 -10.51 28.48 1.99
CA LYS A 191 -11.25 28.82 0.76
C LYS A 191 -11.68 30.29 0.75
N ASP A 192 -12.08 30.82 1.90
CA ASP A 192 -12.51 32.22 2.01
C ASP A 192 -11.33 33.18 1.87
N THR A 193 -10.18 32.85 2.47
CA THR A 193 -8.94 33.62 2.28
C THR A 193 -8.52 33.60 0.82
N PHE A 194 -8.57 32.44 0.16
CA PHE A 194 -8.26 32.32 -1.26
C PHE A 194 -9.18 33.21 -2.11
N LYS A 195 -10.49 33.17 -1.86
CA LYS A 195 -11.48 34.02 -2.55
C LYS A 195 -11.29 35.51 -2.30
N SER A 196 -10.80 35.91 -1.12
CA SER A 196 -10.58 37.33 -0.81
C SER A 196 -9.40 37.95 -1.58
N TYR A 197 -8.54 37.12 -2.19
CA TYR A 197 -7.54 37.58 -3.16
C TYR A 197 -8.12 37.77 -4.56
N ALA A 198 -9.37 37.36 -4.81
CA ALA A 198 -10.09 37.85 -5.97
C ALA A 198 -10.75 39.18 -5.64
N GLY A 199 -10.98 40.00 -6.67
CA GLY A 199 -11.67 41.27 -6.56
C GLY A 199 -13.03 41.20 -5.83
N GLU A 200 -13.63 42.35 -5.59
CA GLU A 200 -14.92 42.43 -4.90
C GLU A 200 -16.10 41.90 -5.73
N SER A 201 -15.90 41.70 -7.04
CA SER A 201 -16.98 41.27 -7.91
C SER A 201 -17.40 39.82 -7.60
N LYS A 202 -18.70 39.56 -7.75
CA LYS A 202 -19.26 38.22 -7.56
C LYS A 202 -18.66 37.21 -8.55
N HIS A 203 -18.30 37.66 -9.74
CA HIS A 203 -17.73 36.83 -10.79
C HIS A 203 -16.29 36.42 -10.45
N ASP A 204 -15.44 37.36 -10.02
CA ASP A 204 -14.04 37.06 -9.64
C ASP A 204 -13.98 36.07 -8.47
N ARG A 205 -14.84 36.26 -7.46
CA ARG A 205 -14.91 35.35 -6.31
C ARG A 205 -15.42 33.96 -6.68
N ALA A 206 -16.30 33.86 -7.69
CA ALA A 206 -16.76 32.58 -8.21
C ALA A 206 -15.62 31.86 -8.96
N PHE A 207 -14.89 32.59 -9.81
CA PHE A 207 -13.74 32.03 -10.52
C PHE A 207 -12.61 31.61 -9.56
N ALA A 208 -12.29 32.44 -8.55
CA ALA A 208 -11.35 32.07 -7.50
C ALA A 208 -11.80 30.84 -6.69
N SER A 209 -13.12 30.62 -6.55
CA SER A 209 -13.65 29.38 -5.97
C SER A 209 -13.29 28.17 -6.81
N LEU A 210 -13.45 28.26 -8.14
CA LEU A 210 -13.13 27.18 -9.08
C LEU A 210 -11.62 26.89 -9.05
N LEU A 211 -10.79 27.93 -9.06
CA LEU A 211 -9.34 27.81 -8.94
C LEU A 211 -8.93 27.13 -7.62
N TYR A 212 -9.58 27.47 -6.51
CA TYR A 212 -9.34 26.82 -5.22
C TYR A 212 -9.66 25.33 -5.27
N ASP A 213 -10.84 24.98 -5.79
CA ASP A 213 -11.31 23.59 -5.82
C ASP A 213 -10.39 22.73 -6.70
N ASP A 214 -9.99 23.24 -7.88
CA ASP A 214 -9.02 22.58 -8.76
C ASP A 214 -7.62 22.44 -8.13
N LEU A 215 -7.13 23.50 -7.45
CA LEU A 215 -5.86 23.43 -6.73
C LEU A 215 -5.89 22.37 -5.62
N LYS A 216 -6.98 22.29 -4.85
CA LYS A 216 -7.13 21.29 -3.79
C LYS A 216 -7.21 19.87 -4.33
N GLU A 217 -7.95 19.66 -5.42
CA GLU A 217 -7.99 18.37 -6.10
C GLU A 217 -6.59 17.94 -6.57
N LYS A 218 -5.82 18.85 -7.17
CA LYS A 218 -4.43 18.57 -7.58
C LYS A 218 -3.51 18.23 -6.40
N VAL A 219 -3.59 18.98 -5.30
CA VAL A 219 -2.85 18.65 -4.07
C VAL A 219 -3.20 17.25 -3.58
N GLU A 220 -4.48 16.90 -3.60
CA GLU A 220 -4.97 15.60 -3.14
C GLU A 220 -4.53 14.45 -4.07
N ILE A 221 -4.55 14.65 -5.38
CA ILE A 221 -4.05 13.65 -6.34
C ILE A 221 -2.55 13.41 -6.14
N LEU A 222 -1.75 14.48 -6.04
CA LEU A 222 -0.31 14.38 -5.84
C LEU A 222 0.05 13.75 -4.48
N SER A 223 -0.68 14.11 -3.42
CA SER A 223 -0.47 13.51 -2.10
C SER A 223 -0.80 12.02 -2.11
N LYS A 224 -1.90 11.62 -2.77
CA LYS A 224 -2.25 10.20 -2.98
C LYS A 224 -1.20 9.48 -3.83
N GLN A 225 -0.66 10.09 -4.89
CA GLN A 225 0.38 9.49 -5.72
C GLN A 225 1.69 9.29 -4.94
N LYS A 226 2.13 10.31 -4.20
CA LYS A 226 3.30 10.22 -3.32
C LYS A 226 3.10 9.12 -2.28
N LEU A 227 1.93 9.10 -1.64
CA LEU A 227 1.59 8.08 -0.66
C LEU A 227 1.64 6.67 -1.25
N LYS A 228 1.05 6.45 -2.43
CA LYS A 228 1.12 5.15 -3.13
C LYS A 228 2.57 4.73 -3.37
N LYS A 229 3.41 5.65 -3.86
CA LYS A 229 4.84 5.38 -4.10
C LYS A 229 5.56 5.03 -2.80
N ASP A 230 5.28 5.76 -1.71
CA ASP A 230 5.86 5.50 -0.40
C ASP A 230 5.43 4.12 0.14
N ILE A 231 4.16 3.72 -0.01
CA ILE A 231 3.68 2.38 0.33
C ILE A 231 4.39 1.31 -0.52
N VAL A 232 4.43 1.47 -1.84
CA VAL A 232 5.04 0.52 -2.78
C VAL A 232 6.52 0.27 -2.44
N ASN A 233 7.28 1.33 -2.12
CA ASN A 233 8.69 1.23 -1.77
C ASN A 233 8.95 0.49 -0.44
N ARG A 234 7.91 0.30 0.38
CA ARG A 234 7.99 -0.28 1.72
C ARG A 234 7.51 -1.72 1.76
N VAL A 235 6.68 -2.10 0.79
CA VAL A 235 6.21 -3.46 0.64
C VAL A 235 7.23 -4.28 -0.14
N ALA A 236 7.63 -5.39 0.45
CA ALA A 236 8.54 -6.36 -0.14
C ALA A 236 7.79 -7.63 -0.52
N ILE A 237 8.18 -8.25 -1.64
CA ILE A 237 7.75 -9.60 -1.96
C ILE A 237 8.61 -10.59 -1.17
N ILE A 238 8.00 -11.62 -0.63
CA ILE A 238 8.70 -12.73 0.02
C ILE A 238 8.56 -13.94 -0.87
N ARG A 239 9.67 -14.63 -1.16
CA ARG A 239 9.67 -15.92 -1.83
C ARG A 239 10.34 -16.96 -0.95
N ILE A 240 9.73 -18.14 -0.88
CA ILE A 240 10.24 -19.28 -0.13
C ILE A 240 10.46 -20.41 -1.11
N LEU A 241 11.70 -20.87 -1.23
CA LEU A 241 12.09 -21.97 -2.09
C LEU A 241 12.33 -23.19 -1.22
N LYS A 242 11.53 -24.24 -1.40
CA LYS A 242 11.76 -25.56 -0.79
C LYS A 242 12.26 -26.52 -1.84
N LYS A 243 13.50 -26.98 -1.71
CA LYS A 243 14.06 -28.04 -2.55
C LYS A 243 13.48 -29.39 -2.11
N LYS A 244 12.53 -29.91 -2.89
CA LYS A 244 12.15 -31.33 -2.80
C LYS A 244 13.18 -32.17 -3.56
N TYR A 245 13.33 -33.44 -3.17
CA TYR A 245 14.27 -34.35 -3.82
C TYR A 245 14.03 -34.44 -5.34
N MET A 246 15.13 -34.27 -6.08
CA MET A 246 15.38 -34.59 -7.51
C MET A 246 14.60 -33.86 -8.62
N ILE A 247 13.38 -33.32 -8.46
CA ILE A 247 12.59 -32.93 -9.66
C ILE A 247 11.94 -31.54 -9.64
N LYS A 248 11.50 -31.00 -8.50
CA LYS A 248 10.83 -29.68 -8.46
C LYS A 248 11.11 -28.92 -7.17
N HIS A 249 11.30 -27.61 -7.28
CA HIS A 249 11.25 -26.71 -6.13
C HIS A 249 9.79 -26.33 -5.87
N ASP A 250 9.34 -26.40 -4.62
CA ASP A 250 8.11 -25.71 -4.24
C ASP A 250 8.44 -24.24 -4.02
N LEU A 251 7.74 -23.37 -4.72
CA LEU A 251 7.86 -21.92 -4.60
C LEU A 251 6.59 -21.38 -3.95
N VAL A 252 6.75 -20.66 -2.84
CA VAL A 252 5.65 -19.98 -2.16
C VAL A 252 5.96 -18.51 -2.11
N PHE A 253 4.97 -17.67 -2.43
CA PHE A 253 5.09 -16.23 -2.37
C PHE A 253 4.17 -15.62 -1.32
N GLY A 254 4.56 -14.46 -0.82
CA GLY A 254 3.72 -13.60 -0.01
C GLY A 254 4.25 -12.17 0.02
N SER A 255 3.67 -11.36 0.87
CA SER A 255 4.03 -9.94 1.04
C SER A 255 4.55 -9.69 2.44
N GLY A 256 5.48 -8.75 2.57
CA GLY A 256 5.98 -8.28 3.85
C GLY A 256 6.19 -6.77 3.85
N LEU A 257 6.16 -6.16 5.02
CA LEU A 257 6.40 -4.75 5.23
C LEU A 257 7.78 -4.55 5.84
N ARG A 258 8.57 -3.65 5.27
CA ARG A 258 9.82 -3.16 5.85
C ARG A 258 9.52 -2.25 7.04
N VAL A 259 9.50 -2.82 8.25
CA VAL A 259 9.18 -2.10 9.49
C VAL A 259 10.40 -1.47 10.14
N GLY A 260 11.60 -1.94 9.82
CA GLY A 260 12.87 -1.36 10.25
C GLY A 260 13.92 -1.45 9.16
N ARG A 261 15.19 -1.23 9.52
CA ARG A 261 16.33 -1.27 8.59
C ARG A 261 16.37 -2.58 7.79
N ASP A 262 16.45 -3.70 8.50
CA ASP A 262 16.59 -5.06 7.99
C ASP A 262 15.41 -5.96 8.41
N LEU A 263 14.41 -5.41 9.08
CA LEU A 263 13.26 -6.14 9.61
C LEU A 263 12.08 -6.13 8.65
N ILE A 264 11.54 -7.32 8.39
CA ILE A 264 10.33 -7.54 7.58
C ILE A 264 9.24 -8.13 8.47
N LEU A 265 8.13 -7.42 8.57
CA LEU A 265 6.89 -7.94 9.14
C LEU A 265 6.08 -8.62 8.04
N THR A 266 5.66 -9.85 8.26
CA THR A 266 4.83 -10.63 7.33
C THR A 266 3.79 -11.42 8.09
N SER A 267 2.94 -12.15 7.39
CA SER A 267 1.99 -13.05 8.01
C SER A 267 2.59 -14.41 8.36
N SER A 268 2.17 -15.01 9.49
CA SER A 268 2.70 -16.30 9.94
C SER A 268 2.22 -17.47 9.09
N HIS A 269 1.06 -17.38 8.45
CA HIS A 269 0.60 -18.41 7.52
C HIS A 269 1.49 -18.58 6.28
N LEU A 270 2.34 -17.59 5.97
CA LEU A 270 3.40 -17.73 4.96
C LEU A 270 4.56 -18.60 5.48
N MET A 271 4.82 -18.56 6.79
CA MET A 271 5.91 -19.26 7.49
C MET A 271 5.50 -20.63 8.07
N ASN A 272 4.23 -21.00 8.00
CA ASN A 272 3.75 -22.27 8.52
C ASN A 272 4.48 -23.48 7.90
N GLY A 273 5.09 -24.30 8.76
CA GLY A 273 5.84 -25.50 8.36
C GLY A 273 7.18 -25.19 7.66
N ILE A 274 7.68 -23.96 7.76
CA ILE A 274 9.03 -23.60 7.31
C ILE A 274 10.03 -23.94 8.41
N LYS A 275 11.05 -24.73 8.05
CA LYS A 275 12.28 -24.89 8.86
C LYS A 275 13.43 -24.38 8.02
N GLU A 276 14.14 -23.39 8.52
CA GLU A 276 15.26 -22.79 7.81
C GLU A 276 16.44 -23.75 7.71
N GLY A 277 17.18 -23.64 6.61
CA GLY A 277 18.33 -24.51 6.33
C GLY A 277 17.96 -25.78 5.57
N GLY A 278 19.01 -26.56 5.25
CA GLY A 278 18.92 -27.79 4.47
C GLY A 278 18.47 -27.54 3.03
N SER A 279 17.16 -27.51 2.83
CA SER A 279 16.48 -27.38 1.53
C SER A 279 15.61 -26.14 1.41
N THR A 280 15.46 -25.33 2.47
CA THR A 280 14.61 -24.14 2.43
C THR A 280 15.43 -22.85 2.40
N LEU A 281 15.13 -21.98 1.44
CA LEU A 281 15.67 -20.63 1.33
C LEU A 281 14.53 -19.62 1.39
N ILE A 282 14.69 -18.57 2.17
CA ILE A 282 13.77 -17.42 2.24
C ILE A 282 14.48 -16.22 1.63
N GLU A 283 13.84 -15.60 0.66
CA GLU A 283 14.33 -14.39 0.01
C GLU A 283 13.27 -13.29 0.03
N VAL A 284 13.73 -12.07 0.17
CA VAL A 284 12.91 -10.85 0.23
C VAL A 284 13.32 -9.97 -0.95
N GLY A 285 12.36 -9.57 -1.76
CA GLY A 285 12.56 -8.76 -2.95
C GLY A 285 11.99 -7.36 -2.78
N PHE A 286 12.83 -6.34 -3.01
CA PHE A 286 12.45 -4.92 -3.08
C PHE A 286 13.54 -4.15 -3.80
N ASP A 287 13.23 -2.94 -4.28
CA ASP A 287 14.20 -2.05 -4.95
C ASP A 287 15.01 -2.75 -6.06
N GLY A 288 14.30 -3.57 -6.85
CA GLY A 288 14.86 -4.32 -7.97
C GLY A 288 15.77 -5.49 -7.61
N GLN A 289 15.95 -5.82 -6.32
CA GLN A 289 16.93 -6.81 -5.85
C GLN A 289 16.33 -7.84 -4.89
N TRP A 290 16.92 -9.04 -4.86
CA TRP A 290 16.58 -10.10 -3.92
C TRP A 290 17.65 -10.25 -2.84
N PHE A 291 17.23 -10.40 -1.60
CA PHE A 291 18.09 -10.57 -0.44
C PHE A 291 17.72 -11.83 0.32
N LYS A 292 18.71 -12.53 0.88
CA LYS A 292 18.45 -13.67 1.77
C LYS A 292 17.89 -13.18 3.10
N SER A 293 17.01 -13.96 3.70
CA SER A 293 16.39 -13.62 4.98
C SER A 293 16.36 -14.82 5.93
N THR A 294 16.15 -14.54 7.22
CA THR A 294 15.97 -15.53 8.29
C THR A 294 14.78 -15.16 9.16
N ILE A 295 14.05 -16.15 9.64
CA ILE A 295 12.93 -16.01 10.56
C ILE A 295 13.48 -15.68 11.96
N LEU A 296 13.03 -14.56 12.51
CA LEU A 296 13.34 -14.15 13.88
C LEU A 296 12.30 -14.64 14.89
N ASP A 297 11.02 -14.44 14.60
CA ASP A 297 9.90 -14.89 15.44
C ASP A 297 8.66 -15.17 14.57
N VAL A 298 7.80 -16.07 15.03
CA VAL A 298 6.54 -16.44 14.36
C VAL A 298 5.47 -16.58 15.44
N SER A 299 4.34 -15.90 15.26
CA SER A 299 3.19 -16.02 16.15
C SER A 299 2.74 -17.48 16.24
N SER A 300 2.64 -18.03 17.45
CA SER A 300 2.17 -19.40 17.64
C SER A 300 0.72 -19.53 17.19
N THR A 301 0.41 -20.63 16.50
CA THR A 301 -0.96 -20.94 16.06
C THR A 301 -1.90 -21.23 17.21
N GLU A 302 -1.37 -21.57 18.39
CA GLU A 302 -2.14 -22.03 19.55
C GLU A 302 -2.50 -20.90 20.53
N GLU A 303 -1.73 -19.79 20.55
CA GLU A 303 -1.89 -18.77 21.59
C GLU A 303 -2.19 -17.37 21.05
N SER A 304 -2.16 -17.15 19.73
CA SER A 304 -2.31 -15.80 19.19
C SER A 304 -3.03 -15.76 17.84
N ASN A 305 -4.21 -15.11 17.82
CA ASN A 305 -4.94 -14.72 16.61
C ASN A 305 -4.22 -13.59 15.82
N THR A 306 -2.90 -13.47 15.96
CA THR A 306 -2.11 -12.36 15.43
C THR A 306 -1.65 -12.61 13.99
N ASP A 307 -1.45 -13.87 13.60
CA ASP A 307 -1.00 -14.25 12.24
C ASP A 307 0.19 -13.39 11.72
N CYS A 308 1.24 -13.24 12.54
CA CYS A 308 2.40 -12.40 12.25
C CYS A 308 3.71 -13.19 12.34
N ALA A 309 4.68 -12.84 11.51
CA ALA A 309 6.05 -13.31 11.58
C ALA A 309 7.01 -12.15 11.31
N LEU A 310 8.18 -12.22 11.93
CA LEU A 310 9.24 -11.24 11.77
C LEU A 310 10.44 -11.93 11.12
N LEU A 311 10.95 -11.33 10.04
CA LEU A 311 12.14 -11.79 9.35
C LEU A 311 13.25 -10.74 9.43
N GLN A 312 14.49 -11.19 9.33
CA GLN A 312 15.68 -10.33 9.20
C GLN A 312 16.32 -10.54 7.83
N ILE A 313 16.65 -9.46 7.14
CA ILE A 313 17.43 -9.49 5.91
C ILE A 313 18.92 -9.61 6.25
N LYS A 314 19.62 -10.56 5.62
CA LYS A 314 21.06 -10.73 5.79
C LYS A 314 21.83 -9.87 4.79
N ASP A 315 22.99 -9.38 5.23
CA ASP A 315 23.96 -8.65 4.40
C ASP A 315 23.40 -7.41 3.68
N LEU A 316 22.44 -6.71 4.32
CA LEU A 316 21.83 -5.52 3.73
C LEU A 316 22.80 -4.32 3.76
N GLN A 317 23.15 -3.83 2.57
CA GLN A 317 24.00 -2.66 2.40
C GLN A 317 23.33 -1.39 2.94
N ASP A 318 24.12 -0.45 3.46
CA ASP A 318 23.64 0.82 4.04
C ASP A 318 22.76 1.65 3.09
N LYS A 319 22.98 1.53 1.77
CA LYS A 319 22.20 2.25 0.75
C LYS A 319 20.71 1.92 0.75
N PHE A 320 20.33 0.77 1.33
CA PHE A 320 18.93 0.35 1.43
C PHE A 320 18.29 0.73 2.76
N THR A 321 18.98 1.43 3.65
CA THR A 321 18.41 1.81 4.95
C THR A 321 17.14 2.63 4.75
N VAL A 322 16.09 2.24 5.49
CA VAL A 322 14.82 2.97 5.53
C VAL A 322 14.47 3.23 6.99
N GLU A 323 13.85 4.38 7.25
CA GLU A 323 13.33 4.72 8.58
C GLU A 323 12.26 3.72 9.02
N THR A 324 11.99 3.58 10.31
CA THR A 324 10.88 2.74 10.78
C THR A 324 9.57 3.15 10.10
N TYR A 325 8.81 2.16 9.61
CA TYR A 325 7.52 2.46 8.99
C TYR A 325 6.44 2.69 10.05
N PRO A 326 5.60 3.74 9.93
CA PRO A 326 4.59 4.01 10.93
C PRO A 326 3.46 2.98 10.88
N ILE A 327 3.07 2.48 12.06
CA ILE A 327 1.83 1.73 12.27
C ILE A 327 0.78 2.70 12.78
N ALA A 328 -0.49 2.48 12.41
CA ALA A 328 -1.58 3.35 12.85
C ALA A 328 -1.58 3.46 14.39
N THR A 329 -1.75 4.67 14.90
CA THR A 329 -1.86 4.92 16.36
C THR A 329 -3.22 5.50 16.73
N LYS A 330 -3.92 6.08 15.76
CA LYS A 330 -5.20 6.77 15.97
C LYS A 330 -6.38 5.83 15.84
N GLY A 331 -7.47 6.20 16.52
CA GLY A 331 -8.73 5.47 16.50
C GLY A 331 -9.32 5.32 15.10
N TYR A 332 -10.18 4.31 14.97
CA TYR A 332 -10.75 3.79 13.74
C TYR A 332 -11.50 4.81 12.87
N GLU A 333 -12.02 5.89 13.45
CA GLU A 333 -12.82 6.89 12.72
C GLU A 333 -12.08 7.50 11.50
N LEU A 334 -10.74 7.48 11.54
CA LEU A 334 -9.88 7.97 10.46
C LEU A 334 -9.44 6.88 9.45
N LEU A 335 -9.83 5.61 9.66
CA LEU A 335 -9.34 4.45 8.90
C LEU A 335 -10.34 3.91 7.86
N LYS A 336 -11.42 4.64 7.54
CA LYS A 336 -12.50 4.10 6.68
C LYS A 336 -11.99 3.64 5.31
N ASP A 337 -11.19 4.46 4.66
CA ASP A 337 -10.66 4.18 3.33
C ASP A 337 -9.26 3.56 3.40
N VAL A 338 -9.05 2.48 2.67
CA VAL A 338 -7.82 1.68 2.74
C VAL A 338 -7.25 1.34 1.38
N ILE A 339 -5.94 1.07 1.37
CA ILE A 339 -5.20 0.46 0.27
C ILE A 339 -4.75 -0.93 0.71
N CYS A 340 -5.16 -1.96 -0.01
CA CYS A 340 -4.57 -3.28 0.08
C CYS A 340 -3.40 -3.39 -0.90
N CYS A 341 -2.23 -3.78 -0.39
CA CYS A 341 -1.01 -3.98 -1.15
C CYS A 341 -0.59 -5.45 -1.08
N SER A 342 -0.49 -6.14 -2.22
CA SER A 342 -0.20 -7.57 -2.26
C SER A 342 0.46 -8.05 -3.56
N PHE A 343 0.95 -9.28 -3.56
CA PHE A 343 1.52 -9.97 -4.73
C PHE A 343 0.62 -11.15 -5.15
N PRO A 344 -0.41 -10.92 -5.99
CA PRO A 344 -1.28 -11.99 -6.45
C PRO A 344 -0.50 -13.01 -7.29
N TYR A 345 -0.74 -14.31 -7.06
CA TYR A 345 -0.04 -15.38 -7.80
C TYR A 345 -0.17 -15.24 -9.33
N THR A 346 -1.25 -14.65 -9.83
CA THR A 346 -1.49 -14.41 -11.27
C THR A 346 -0.49 -13.46 -11.92
N ARG A 347 0.19 -12.61 -11.15
CA ARG A 347 1.20 -11.65 -11.64
C ARG A 347 2.64 -12.11 -11.40
N LEU A 348 2.83 -13.27 -10.77
CA LEU A 348 4.16 -13.75 -10.40
C LEU A 348 4.75 -14.59 -11.53
N PRO A 349 6.06 -14.44 -11.80
CA PRO A 349 6.73 -15.28 -12.78
C PRO A 349 6.69 -16.73 -12.29
N MET A 350 5.82 -17.54 -12.87
CA MET A 350 5.73 -18.98 -12.58
C MET A 350 6.87 -19.79 -13.20
N VAL A 351 7.89 -19.11 -13.77
CA VAL A 351 9.04 -19.78 -14.39
C VAL A 351 9.69 -20.66 -13.34
N SER A 352 9.71 -21.96 -13.62
CA SER A 352 10.27 -22.97 -12.72
C SER A 352 11.70 -22.58 -12.33
N PRO A 353 12.10 -22.63 -11.04
CA PRO A 353 13.45 -22.33 -10.58
C PRO A 353 14.54 -23.32 -11.06
N SER A 354 14.30 -24.06 -12.14
CA SER A 354 15.21 -25.07 -12.70
C SER A 354 16.62 -24.54 -12.97
N ASP A 355 16.80 -23.21 -13.09
CA ASP A 355 18.11 -22.55 -13.07
C ASP A 355 18.22 -21.55 -11.91
N HIS A 356 18.48 -22.04 -10.69
CA HIS A 356 18.86 -21.19 -9.54
C HIS A 356 19.98 -20.20 -9.85
N LYS A 357 20.81 -20.49 -10.85
CA LYS A 357 21.90 -19.61 -11.28
C LYS A 357 21.41 -18.27 -11.85
N ASN A 358 20.20 -18.22 -12.40
CA ASN A 358 19.65 -17.01 -13.01
C ASN A 358 18.53 -16.38 -12.18
N PHE A 359 18.10 -17.01 -11.09
CA PHE A 359 16.92 -16.50 -10.35
C PHE A 359 17.20 -15.21 -9.54
N SER A 360 18.48 -14.86 -9.36
CA SER A 360 18.91 -13.55 -8.85
C SER A 360 18.80 -12.44 -9.90
N THR A 361 18.68 -12.76 -11.19
CA THR A 361 18.53 -11.77 -12.28
C THR A 361 17.07 -11.39 -12.54
N VAL A 362 16.11 -12.10 -11.94
CA VAL A 362 14.69 -11.76 -12.05
C VAL A 362 14.41 -10.57 -11.14
N VAL A 363 14.02 -9.44 -11.71
CA VAL A 363 13.63 -8.25 -10.92
C VAL A 363 12.39 -8.60 -10.09
N PRO A 364 12.37 -8.35 -8.76
CA PRO A 364 11.17 -8.47 -7.95
C PRO A 364 10.02 -7.66 -8.58
N PRO A 365 8.83 -8.22 -8.76
CA PRO A 365 7.70 -7.47 -9.31
C PRO A 365 7.29 -6.35 -8.34
N GLU A 366 6.63 -5.32 -8.86
CA GLU A 366 5.95 -4.33 -8.03
C GLU A 366 4.64 -4.92 -7.45
N PRO A 367 4.24 -4.51 -6.23
CA PRO A 367 3.00 -4.96 -5.64
C PRO A 367 1.78 -4.42 -6.42
N SER A 368 0.66 -5.12 -6.27
CA SER A 368 -0.65 -4.68 -6.76
C SER A 368 -1.35 -3.87 -5.67
N LEU A 369 -2.02 -2.78 -6.07
CA LEU A 369 -2.79 -1.94 -5.17
C LEU A 369 -4.28 -2.11 -5.44
N TYR A 370 -5.05 -2.39 -4.39
CA TYR A 370 -6.51 -2.48 -4.45
C TYR A 370 -7.11 -1.52 -3.43
N TYR A 371 -8.07 -0.70 -3.86
CA TYR A 371 -8.75 0.25 -2.99
C TYR A 371 -9.96 -0.41 -2.35
N GLY A 372 -10.25 -0.05 -1.11
CA GLY A 372 -11.41 -0.55 -0.40
C GLY A 372 -11.77 0.31 0.78
N HIS A 373 -12.69 -0.21 1.57
CA HIS A 373 -13.10 0.38 2.83
C HIS A 373 -13.22 -0.70 3.89
N ILE A 374 -13.15 -0.29 5.14
CA ILE A 374 -13.43 -1.21 6.24
C ILE A 374 -14.95 -1.41 6.34
N SER A 375 -15.40 -2.65 6.16
CA SER A 375 -16.82 -3.01 6.18
C SER A 375 -17.32 -3.43 7.56
N HIS A 376 -16.45 -3.99 8.40
CA HIS A 376 -16.77 -4.37 9.77
C HIS A 376 -15.56 -4.27 10.69
N PHE A 377 -15.79 -3.85 11.93
CA PHE A 377 -14.75 -3.69 12.94
C PHE A 377 -15.28 -4.02 14.33
N ASN A 378 -14.69 -5.02 14.97
CA ASN A 378 -14.88 -5.29 16.41
C ASN A 378 -13.55 -5.67 17.05
N ASP A 379 -13.58 -6.11 18.31
CA ASP A 379 -12.38 -6.42 19.09
C ASP A 379 -11.56 -7.61 18.53
N ASP A 380 -12.18 -8.49 17.75
CA ASP A 380 -11.53 -9.71 17.26
C ASP A 380 -11.32 -9.71 15.74
N THR A 381 -12.11 -8.91 15.02
CA THR A 381 -12.33 -9.01 13.59
C THR A 381 -12.23 -7.64 12.94
N LEU A 382 -11.45 -7.59 11.87
CA LEU A 382 -11.42 -6.47 10.93
C LEU A 382 -11.71 -7.04 9.54
N GLU A 383 -12.80 -6.57 8.95
CA GLU A 383 -13.22 -6.95 7.61
C GLU A 383 -13.07 -5.78 6.65
N ILE A 384 -12.50 -6.07 5.49
CA ILE A 384 -12.24 -5.06 4.46
C ILE A 384 -12.93 -5.49 3.19
N SER A 385 -13.71 -4.57 2.62
CA SER A 385 -14.34 -4.74 1.32
C SER A 385 -13.54 -3.99 0.26
N LEU A 386 -12.99 -4.73 -0.70
CA LEU A 386 -12.22 -4.21 -1.82
C LEU A 386 -13.12 -3.93 -3.04
N SER A 387 -12.71 -2.96 -3.85
CA SER A 387 -13.31 -2.62 -5.14
C SER A 387 -13.00 -3.62 -6.26
N GLY A 388 -12.15 -4.61 -5.99
CA GLY A 388 -11.80 -5.68 -6.92
C GLY A 388 -11.24 -6.90 -6.20
N ASP A 389 -11.06 -8.00 -6.93
CA ASP A 389 -10.52 -9.25 -6.39
C ASP A 389 -8.99 -9.15 -6.30
N PRO A 390 -8.40 -9.22 -5.09
CA PRO A 390 -6.95 -9.20 -4.92
C PRO A 390 -6.28 -10.51 -5.37
N GLY A 391 -7.07 -11.52 -5.76
CA GLY A 391 -6.64 -12.87 -6.04
C GLY A 391 -6.12 -13.59 -4.79
N VAL A 392 -5.62 -14.81 -4.99
CA VAL A 392 -4.93 -15.53 -3.93
C VAL A 392 -3.61 -14.81 -3.64
N CYS A 393 -3.44 -14.30 -2.42
CA CYS A 393 -2.19 -13.75 -1.93
C CYS A 393 -1.98 -14.16 -0.47
N LYS A 394 -0.71 -14.29 -0.05
CA LYS A 394 -0.36 -14.55 1.35
C LYS A 394 0.23 -13.29 1.97
N GLY A 395 -0.26 -12.93 3.15
CA GLY A 395 0.22 -11.79 3.93
C GLY A 395 0.08 -10.43 3.23
N GLY A 396 -1.00 -10.20 2.49
CA GLY A 396 -1.28 -8.85 1.98
C GLY A 396 -1.41 -7.83 3.12
N LEU A 397 -1.10 -6.58 2.81
CA LEU A 397 -0.94 -5.50 3.77
C LEU A 397 -1.99 -4.43 3.54
N ILE A 398 -2.55 -3.87 4.61
CA ILE A 398 -3.61 -2.88 4.55
C ILE A 398 -3.10 -1.56 5.14
N PHE A 399 -3.21 -0.49 4.36
CA PHE A 399 -2.77 0.85 4.74
C PHE A 399 -3.93 1.84 4.74
N ASN A 400 -3.87 2.84 5.61
CA ASN A 400 -4.80 3.97 5.58
C ASN A 400 -4.55 4.81 4.31
N LEU A 401 -5.59 5.07 3.51
CA LEU A 401 -5.50 5.86 2.28
C LEU A 401 -5.14 7.34 2.54
N HIS A 402 -5.35 7.86 3.74
CA HIS A 402 -5.10 9.27 4.09
C HIS A 402 -3.68 9.54 4.62
N CYS A 403 -3.08 8.59 5.34
CA CYS A 403 -1.79 8.80 6.00
C CYS A 403 -0.73 7.73 5.70
N GLY A 404 -1.10 6.62 5.06
CA GLY A 404 -0.16 5.53 4.74
C GLY A 404 0.20 4.64 5.90
N GLU A 405 -0.34 4.85 7.09
CA GLU A 405 -0.04 4.01 8.24
C GLU A 405 -0.54 2.57 8.01
N LEU A 406 0.23 1.57 8.45
CA LEU A 406 -0.23 0.18 8.42
C LEU A 406 -1.43 0.02 9.37
N CYS A 407 -2.56 -0.41 8.82
CA CYS A 407 -3.79 -0.71 9.55
C CYS A 407 -3.94 -2.19 9.88
N ALA A 408 -3.48 -3.08 8.98
CA ALA A 408 -3.73 -4.50 9.13
C ALA A 408 -2.86 -5.40 8.23
N ILE A 409 -2.85 -6.69 8.55
CA ILE A 409 -2.29 -7.77 7.71
C ILE A 409 -3.40 -8.79 7.43
N ILE A 410 -3.54 -9.23 6.19
CA ILE A 410 -4.54 -10.23 5.78
C ILE A 410 -4.24 -11.56 6.48
N LYS A 411 -5.24 -12.10 7.16
CA LYS A 411 -5.19 -13.41 7.82
C LYS A 411 -5.46 -14.54 6.84
N LYS A 412 -4.99 -15.75 7.17
CA LYS A 412 -5.52 -16.97 6.54
C LYS A 412 -7.02 -17.09 6.82
N GLN A 413 -7.85 -17.08 5.78
CA GLN A 413 -9.28 -17.38 5.93
C GLN A 413 -9.49 -18.79 6.51
N PRO A 414 -10.45 -18.99 7.43
CA PRO A 414 -10.87 -20.32 7.83
C PRO A 414 -11.31 -21.09 6.59
N ASN A 415 -10.85 -22.33 6.43
CA ASN A 415 -11.02 -23.20 5.24
C ASN A 415 -12.49 -23.46 4.79
N SER A 416 -13.49 -22.79 5.37
CA SER A 416 -14.92 -22.97 5.11
C SER A 416 -15.65 -21.73 4.60
N GLN A 417 -14.97 -20.58 4.49
CA GLN A 417 -15.55 -19.36 3.93
C GLN A 417 -14.65 -18.82 2.83
N GLN A 418 -14.70 -19.44 1.64
CA GLN A 418 -14.54 -18.63 0.43
C GLN A 418 -15.68 -17.62 0.51
N SER A 419 -15.37 -16.39 0.92
CA SER A 419 -16.34 -15.30 0.94
C SER A 419 -17.04 -15.31 -0.42
N VAL A 420 -18.38 -15.35 -0.38
CA VAL A 420 -19.25 -15.45 -1.56
C VAL A 420 -18.96 -14.34 -2.58
N SER A 421 -18.26 -13.29 -2.15
CA SER A 421 -17.48 -12.38 -2.99
C SER A 421 -15.99 -12.44 -2.60
N GLY A 422 -15.08 -12.66 -3.55
CA GLY A 422 -13.61 -12.66 -3.34
C GLY A 422 -13.03 -11.32 -2.85
N ASN A 423 -13.89 -10.34 -2.59
CA ASN A 423 -13.52 -8.97 -2.28
C ASN A 423 -13.55 -8.65 -0.78
N VAL A 424 -13.96 -9.60 0.09
CA VAL A 424 -13.99 -9.40 1.54
C VAL A 424 -12.82 -10.12 2.21
N LEU A 425 -11.99 -9.35 2.93
CA LEU A 425 -10.77 -9.82 3.58
C LEU A 425 -10.86 -9.74 5.09
N PHE A 426 -10.38 -10.78 5.79
CA PHE A 426 -10.25 -10.80 7.25
C PHE A 426 -8.81 -10.49 7.65
N CYS A 427 -8.61 -9.59 8.60
CA CYS A 427 -7.28 -9.06 8.90
C CYS A 427 -6.93 -9.05 10.40
N THR A 428 -5.64 -9.07 10.70
CA THR A 428 -5.08 -8.74 12.02
C THR A 428 -4.94 -7.24 12.14
N ARG A 429 -5.52 -6.66 13.19
CA ARG A 429 -5.53 -5.21 13.44
C ARG A 429 -4.15 -4.69 13.87
N TYR A 430 -3.90 -3.42 13.55
CA TYR A 430 -2.66 -2.72 13.90
C TYR A 430 -2.32 -2.77 15.40
N GLN A 431 -3.30 -2.70 16.32
CA GLN A 431 -3.04 -2.80 17.77
C GLN A 431 -2.41 -4.16 18.13
N THR A 432 -2.99 -5.23 17.60
CA THR A 432 -2.52 -6.60 17.80
C THR A 432 -1.14 -6.80 17.16
N ILE A 433 -0.94 -6.25 15.95
CA ILE A 433 0.35 -6.27 15.26
C ILE A 433 1.41 -5.56 16.10
N SER A 434 1.14 -4.32 16.53
CA SER A 434 2.08 -3.49 17.30
C SER A 434 2.46 -4.15 18.62
N ALA A 435 1.47 -4.63 19.38
CA ALA A 435 1.70 -5.36 20.63
C ALA A 435 2.55 -6.63 20.43
N TRP A 436 2.29 -7.38 19.35
CA TRP A 436 3.04 -8.59 19.04
C TRP A 436 4.47 -8.28 18.62
N VAL A 437 4.68 -7.29 17.74
CA VAL A 437 6.02 -6.89 17.31
C VAL A 437 6.86 -6.40 18.49
N ASN A 438 6.30 -5.56 19.36
CA ASN A 438 7.01 -5.12 20.58
C ASN A 438 7.38 -6.31 21.49
N THR A 439 6.49 -7.30 21.60
CA THR A 439 6.77 -8.52 22.36
C THR A 439 7.89 -9.36 21.71
N ALA A 440 7.85 -9.54 20.39
CA ALA A 440 8.86 -10.27 19.62
C ALA A 440 10.24 -9.60 19.75
N LEU A 441 10.32 -8.27 19.58
CA LEU A 441 11.55 -7.51 19.72
C LEU A 441 12.12 -7.58 21.14
N LYS A 442 11.26 -7.49 22.16
CA LYS A 442 11.67 -7.66 23.55
C LYS A 442 12.27 -9.04 23.81
N LYS A 443 11.68 -10.12 23.27
CA LYS A 443 12.25 -11.48 23.35
C LYS A 443 13.63 -11.56 22.69
N LEU A 444 13.81 -10.84 21.59
CA LEU A 444 15.06 -10.77 20.82
C LEU A 444 16.07 -9.76 21.38
N GLN A 445 15.77 -9.11 22.51
CA GLN A 445 16.59 -8.05 23.13
C GLN A 445 16.87 -6.87 22.18
N GLN A 446 15.92 -6.57 21.28
CA GLN A 446 15.97 -5.41 20.39
C GLN A 446 15.14 -4.26 20.96
N PRO A 447 15.50 -2.99 20.67
CA PRO A 447 14.70 -1.85 21.05
C PRO A 447 13.32 -1.90 20.36
N PRO A 448 12.29 -1.31 20.98
CA PRO A 448 10.99 -1.16 20.35
C PRO A 448 11.08 -0.27 19.11
N LEU A 449 10.20 -0.50 18.14
CA LEU A 449 10.22 0.24 16.88
C LEU A 449 9.51 1.60 16.97
N TRP A 450 8.48 1.74 17.80
CA TRP A 450 7.52 2.85 17.75
C TRP A 450 7.32 3.60 19.09
N GLU A 451 8.38 3.76 19.88
CA GLU A 451 8.33 4.57 21.12
C GLU A 451 8.54 6.07 20.89
#